data_AF-A0AAW3ZE83-F1
#
_entry.id   AF-A0AAW3ZE83-F1
#
_cell.length_a   1.000
_cell.length_b   1.000
_cell.length_c   1.000
_cell.angle_alpha   90.00
_cell.angle_beta   90.00
_cell.angle_gamma   90.00
#
_symmetry.space_group_name_H-M   'P 1'
#
loop_
_entity.id
_entity.type
_entity.pdbx_description
1 polymer ?
#
loop_
_entity_poly.entity_id
_entity_poly.type
_entity_poly.pdbx_seq_one_letter_code
_entity_poly.pdbx_strand_id
1 'polypeptide(L)'
;MLGIVAMSLNTQKVIADECCGGYEKLDALRIAAIDTLAAIQAKEAGPNRGTKEALQQEIDELIVRIALLEQDLGQLTWAFGRIVAYARSQAQEMNDPHAMTRFKKELSAVESGLSLLRKPLGTNVIHGGFGG
;
A
#
# COMPACT_ATOMS: atom_id res chain seq x y z
N MET A 1 -51.51 12.73 -14.25
CA MET A 1 -51.85 11.95 -13.03
C MET A 1 -52.21 10.55 -13.47
N LEU A 2 -51.36 9.56 -13.22
CA LEU A 2 -51.73 8.15 -13.40
C LEU A 2 -52.63 7.77 -12.22
N GLY A 3 -53.94 7.70 -12.46
CA GLY A 3 -54.94 7.35 -11.46
C GLY A 3 -54.84 5.88 -11.06
N ILE A 4 -54.85 5.60 -9.77
CA ILE A 4 -54.96 4.24 -9.25
C ILE A 4 -56.38 3.76 -9.56
N VAL A 5 -56.52 2.89 -10.56
CA VAL A 5 -57.80 2.27 -10.91
C VAL A 5 -58.08 1.15 -9.92
N ALA A 6 -59.26 1.15 -9.30
CA ALA A 6 -59.68 0.04 -8.45
C ALA A 6 -59.93 -1.20 -9.33
N MET A 7 -59.13 -2.25 -9.12
CA MET A 7 -59.24 -3.51 -9.87
C MET A 7 -59.33 -4.68 -8.91
N SER A 8 -60.05 -5.73 -9.31
CA SER A 8 -60.10 -6.97 -8.53
C SER A 8 -58.70 -7.60 -8.40
N LEU A 9 -58.45 -8.31 -7.31
CA LEU A 9 -57.15 -8.93 -7.02
C LEU A 9 -56.72 -9.91 -8.12
N ASN A 10 -57.68 -10.62 -8.73
CA ASN A 10 -57.42 -11.49 -9.88
C ASN A 10 -57.00 -10.72 -11.12
N THR A 11 -57.62 -9.56 -11.39
CA THR A 11 -57.24 -8.70 -12.51
C THR A 11 -55.82 -8.16 -12.33
N GLN A 12 -55.46 -7.76 -11.10
CA GLN A 12 -54.09 -7.31 -10.80
C GLN A 12 -53.06 -8.43 -10.99
N LYS A 13 -53.41 -9.67 -10.60
CA LYS A 13 -52.54 -10.84 -10.78
C LYS A 13 -52.30 -11.17 -12.25
N VAL A 14 -53.36 -11.20 -13.07
CA VAL A 14 -53.25 -11.45 -14.51
C VAL A 14 -52.37 -10.39 -15.18
N ILE A 15 -52.55 -9.11 -14.83
CA ILE A 15 -51.72 -8.02 -15.35
C ILE A 15 -50.25 -8.16 -14.90
N ALA A 16 -50.01 -8.56 -13.64
CA ALA A 16 -48.65 -8.80 -13.16
C ALA A 16 -47.98 -9.97 -13.90
N ASP A 17 -48.72 -11.05 -14.15
CA ASP A 17 -48.29 -12.21 -14.92
C ASP A 17 -47.94 -11.81 -16.36
N GLU A 18 -48.77 -10.98 -17.01
CA GLU A 18 -48.56 -10.50 -18.39
C GLU A 18 -47.44 -9.48 -18.53
N CYS A 19 -47.33 -8.50 -17.63
CA CYS A 19 -46.35 -7.41 -17.76
C CYS A 19 -44.94 -7.80 -17.31
N CYS A 20 -44.83 -8.56 -16.22
CA CYS A 20 -43.56 -8.75 -15.53
C CYS A 20 -43.23 -10.22 -15.25
N GLY A 21 -44.05 -11.17 -15.70
CA GLY A 21 -43.90 -12.59 -15.38
C GLY A 21 -44.33 -12.93 -13.95
N GLY A 22 -45.24 -12.14 -13.39
CA GLY A 22 -45.91 -12.40 -12.12
C GLY A 22 -45.34 -11.64 -10.94
N TYR A 23 -46.06 -11.71 -9.82
CA TYR A 23 -45.67 -11.02 -8.59
C TYR A 23 -44.32 -11.47 -8.04
N GLU A 24 -43.97 -12.75 -8.19
CA GLU A 24 -42.67 -13.29 -7.77
C GLU A 24 -41.52 -12.60 -8.51
N LYS A 25 -41.66 -12.41 -9.81
CA LYS A 25 -40.64 -11.75 -10.63
C LYS A 25 -40.57 -10.25 -10.38
N LEU A 26 -41.71 -9.62 -10.09
CA LEU A 26 -41.79 -8.23 -9.61
C LEU A 26 -41.08 -8.04 -8.27
N ASP A 27 -41.27 -8.97 -7.32
CA ASP A 27 -40.60 -8.89 -6.02
C ASP A 27 -39.10 -9.18 -6.15
N ALA A 28 -38.70 -10.12 -7.00
CA ALA A 28 -37.29 -10.36 -7.31
C ALA A 28 -36.60 -9.11 -7.90
N LEU A 29 -37.27 -8.41 -8.83
CA LEU A 29 -36.77 -7.14 -9.37
C LEU A 29 -36.72 -6.04 -8.30
N ARG A 30 -37.70 -6.00 -7.39
CA ARG A 30 -37.71 -5.06 -6.27
C ARG A 30 -36.53 -5.29 -5.33
N ILE A 31 -36.27 -6.54 -4.95
CA ILE A 31 -35.14 -6.92 -4.10
C ILE A 31 -33.82 -6.56 -4.80
N ALA A 32 -33.67 -6.91 -6.08
CA ALA A 32 -32.47 -6.57 -6.84
C ALA A 32 -32.22 -5.06 -6.93
N ALA A 33 -33.29 -4.24 -7.06
CA ALA A 33 -33.18 -2.79 -7.06
C ALA A 33 -32.74 -2.25 -5.68
N ILE A 34 -33.26 -2.81 -4.59
CA ILE A 34 -32.85 -2.47 -3.22
C ILE A 34 -31.38 -2.81 -3.00
N ASP A 35 -30.95 -4.01 -3.38
CA ASP A 35 -29.56 -4.45 -3.24
C ASP A 35 -28.61 -3.57 -4.06
N THR A 36 -29.03 -3.18 -5.27
CA THR A 36 -28.25 -2.27 -6.12
C THR A 36 -28.11 -0.89 -5.48
N LEU A 37 -29.19 -0.35 -4.91
CA LEU A 37 -29.14 0.94 -4.19
C LEU A 37 -28.25 0.86 -2.95
N ALA A 38 -28.33 -0.23 -2.18
CA ALA A 38 -27.46 -0.45 -1.03
C ALA A 38 -25.99 -0.55 -1.45
N ALA A 39 -25.69 -1.20 -2.58
CA ALA A 39 -24.34 -1.30 -3.11
C ALA A 39 -23.80 0.06 -3.62
N ILE A 40 -24.65 0.91 -4.20
CA ILE A 40 -24.28 2.27 -4.61
C ILE A 40 -23.97 3.12 -3.37
N GLN A 41 -24.84 3.11 -2.37
CA GLN A 41 -24.62 3.84 -1.12
C GLN A 41 -23.36 3.37 -0.38
N ALA A 42 -23.09 2.07 -0.37
CA ALA A 42 -21.86 1.52 0.23
C ALA A 42 -20.60 1.94 -0.53
N LYS A 43 -20.67 2.08 -1.86
CA LYS A 43 -19.56 2.62 -2.67
C LYS A 43 -19.35 4.12 -2.43
N GLU A 44 -20.40 4.88 -2.17
CA GLU A 44 -20.33 6.31 -1.84
C GLU A 44 -19.88 6.59 -0.40
N ALA A 45 -19.98 5.60 0.51
CA ALA A 45 -19.59 5.73 1.92
C ALA A 45 -18.08 5.51 2.18
N GLY A 46 -17.32 5.02 1.21
CA GLY A 46 -15.86 5.00 1.27
C GLY A 46 -15.26 6.35 0.84
N PRO A 47 -14.06 6.72 1.30
CA PRO A 47 -13.38 7.88 0.73
C PRO A 47 -13.15 7.61 -0.76
N ASN A 48 -13.85 8.35 -1.62
CA ASN A 48 -13.70 8.25 -3.06
C ASN A 48 -12.22 8.50 -3.40
N ARG A 49 -11.58 7.59 -4.16
CA ARG A 49 -10.22 7.80 -4.67
C ARG A 49 -10.15 9.20 -5.31
N GLY A 50 -9.28 10.06 -4.77
CA GLY A 50 -9.12 11.44 -5.21
C GLY A 50 -9.81 12.52 -4.35
N THR A 51 -10.50 12.17 -3.25
CA THR A 51 -10.85 13.17 -2.23
C THR A 51 -9.61 13.58 -1.44
N LYS A 52 -9.67 14.77 -0.83
CA LYS A 52 -8.57 15.28 0.00
C LYS A 52 -8.25 14.33 1.15
N GLU A 53 -9.25 13.69 1.76
CA GLU A 53 -9.00 12.72 2.83
C GLU A 53 -8.29 11.46 2.32
N ALA A 54 -8.69 10.94 1.15
CA ALA A 54 -8.04 9.77 0.55
C ALA A 54 -6.57 10.04 0.21
N LEU A 55 -6.29 11.22 -0.37
CA LEU A 55 -4.94 11.65 -0.68
C LEU A 55 -4.10 11.88 0.58
N GLN A 56 -4.70 12.39 1.66
CA GLN A 56 -3.99 12.55 2.93
C GLN A 56 -3.62 11.20 3.54
N GLN A 57 -4.53 10.21 3.49
CA GLN A 57 -4.22 8.84 3.94
C GLN A 57 -3.08 8.23 3.12
N GLU A 58 -3.09 8.40 1.79
CA GLU A 58 -2.01 7.92 0.93
C GLU A 58 -0.67 8.61 1.24
N ILE A 59 -0.68 9.91 1.52
CA ILE A 59 0.52 10.65 1.96
C ILE A 59 1.04 10.09 3.29
N ASP A 60 0.17 9.87 4.27
CA ASP A 60 0.55 9.35 5.58
C ASP A 60 1.15 7.94 5.47
N GLU A 61 0.55 7.07 4.63
CA GLU A 61 1.09 5.75 4.31
C GLU A 61 2.46 5.82 3.63
N LEU A 62 2.63 6.73 2.66
CA LEU A 62 3.90 6.94 1.98
C LEU A 62 4.98 7.46 2.92
N ILE A 63 4.66 8.36 3.85
CA ILE A 63 5.59 8.88 4.86
C ILE A 63 6.09 7.72 5.74
N VAL A 64 5.18 6.88 6.24
CA VAL A 64 5.55 5.71 7.06
C VAL A 64 6.44 4.77 6.25
N ARG A 65 6.11 4.53 4.98
CA ARG A 65 6.89 3.64 4.12
C ARG A 65 8.29 4.19 3.82
N ILE A 66 8.42 5.50 3.61
CA ILE A 66 9.73 6.16 3.45
C ILE A 66 10.55 5.98 4.72
N ALA A 67 9.98 6.23 5.91
CA ALA A 67 10.69 6.07 7.17
C ALA A 67 11.20 4.63 7.40
N LEU A 68 10.39 3.62 7.06
CA LEU A 68 10.81 2.23 7.11
C LEU A 68 11.95 1.92 6.13
N LEU A 69 11.87 2.41 4.89
CA LEU A 69 12.92 2.21 3.89
C LEU A 69 14.23 2.91 4.29
N GLU A 70 14.16 4.08 4.91
CA GLU A 70 15.33 4.78 5.44
C GLU A 70 15.98 3.99 6.59
N GLN A 71 15.17 3.42 7.47
CA GLN A 71 15.65 2.56 8.55
C GLN A 71 16.33 1.30 7.99
N ASP A 72 15.69 0.60 7.06
CA ASP A 72 16.25 -0.60 6.41
C ASP A 72 17.57 -0.28 5.70
N LEU A 73 17.62 0.85 4.99
CA LEU A 73 18.84 1.32 4.34
C LEU A 73 19.95 1.59 5.36
N GLY A 74 19.62 2.20 6.50
CA GLY A 74 20.56 2.41 7.60
C GLY A 74 21.12 1.11 8.18
N GLN A 75 20.26 0.12 8.41
CA GLN A 75 20.67 -1.20 8.92
C GLN A 75 21.57 -1.94 7.92
N LEU A 76 21.21 -1.94 6.64
CA LEU A 76 22.01 -2.55 5.58
C LEU A 76 23.37 -1.86 5.45
N THR A 77 23.41 -0.54 5.54
CA THR A 77 24.66 0.24 5.51
C THR A 77 25.57 -0.14 6.67
N TRP A 78 25.02 -0.25 7.88
CA TRP A 78 25.78 -0.66 9.07
C TRP A 78 26.31 -2.10 8.95
N ALA A 79 25.46 -3.04 8.52
CA ALA A 79 25.85 -4.43 8.32
C ALA A 79 26.99 -4.56 7.29
N PHE A 80 26.89 -3.81 6.18
CA PHE A 80 27.97 -3.74 5.19
C PHE A 80 29.26 -3.16 5.76
N GLY A 81 29.18 -2.07 6.52
CA GLY A 81 30.33 -1.48 7.19
C GLY A 81 31.06 -2.48 8.10
N ARG A 82 30.31 -3.30 8.83
CA ARG A 82 30.87 -4.39 9.66
C ARG A 82 31.57 -5.46 8.82
N ILE A 83 30.96 -5.90 7.73
CA ILE A 83 31.55 -6.92 6.85
C ILE A 83 32.85 -6.39 6.23
N VAL A 84 32.87 -5.14 5.77
CA VAL A 84 34.08 -4.49 5.23
C VAL A 84 35.17 -4.36 6.29
N ALA A 85 34.82 -3.97 7.53
CA ALA A 85 35.78 -3.89 8.63
C ALA A 85 36.37 -5.28 8.98
N TYR A 86 35.52 -6.31 9.02
CA TYR A 86 35.95 -7.69 9.27
C TYR A 86 36.84 -8.23 8.14
N ALA A 87 36.46 -7.97 6.89
CA ALA A 87 37.25 -8.27 5.70
C ALA A 87 38.66 -7.66 5.79
N ARG A 88 38.76 -6.37 6.17
CA ARG A 88 40.05 -5.70 6.36
C ARG A 88 40.88 -6.32 7.49
N SER A 89 40.25 -6.70 8.60
CA SER A 89 40.92 -7.38 9.71
C SER A 89 41.50 -8.73 9.28
N GLN A 90 40.71 -9.56 8.59
CA GLN A 90 41.19 -10.85 8.08
C GLN A 90 42.34 -10.68 7.08
N ALA A 91 42.26 -9.68 6.20
CA ALA A 91 43.34 -9.42 5.27
C ALA A 91 44.65 -9.16 6.00
N GLN A 92 44.66 -8.34 7.06
CA GLN A 92 45.87 -8.04 7.85
C GLN A 92 46.51 -9.27 8.49
N GLU A 93 45.73 -10.33 8.75
CA GLU A 93 46.20 -11.60 9.32
C GLU A 93 46.69 -12.60 8.25
N MET A 94 46.49 -12.31 6.95
CA MET A 94 46.95 -13.18 5.87
C MET A 94 48.45 -13.04 5.61
N ASN A 95 49.16 -14.18 5.65
CA ASN A 95 50.60 -14.27 5.35
C ASN A 95 50.93 -14.44 3.84
N ASP A 96 49.94 -14.44 2.94
CA ASP A 96 50.15 -14.56 1.48
C ASP A 96 50.00 -13.19 0.76
N PRO A 97 51.09 -12.63 0.21
CA PRO A 97 51.09 -11.34 -0.52
C PRO A 97 50.22 -11.33 -1.78
N HIS A 98 50.08 -12.46 -2.49
CA HIS A 98 49.28 -12.55 -3.71
C HIS A 98 47.79 -12.62 -3.42
N ALA A 99 47.40 -13.32 -2.35
CA ALA A 99 46.02 -13.31 -1.86
C ALA A 99 45.62 -11.92 -1.34
N MET A 100 46.52 -11.27 -0.59
CA MET A 100 46.32 -9.90 -0.09
C MET A 100 46.05 -8.90 -1.22
N THR A 101 46.82 -8.96 -2.30
CA THR A 101 46.67 -8.04 -3.43
C THR A 101 45.33 -8.22 -4.15
N ARG A 102 44.90 -9.47 -4.35
CA ARG A 102 43.58 -9.77 -4.93
C ARG A 102 42.45 -9.28 -4.02
N PHE A 103 42.55 -9.57 -2.73
CA PHE A 103 41.57 -9.15 -1.74
C PHE A 103 41.40 -7.63 -1.68
N LYS A 104 42.50 -6.86 -1.66
CA LYS A 104 42.44 -5.39 -1.70
C LYS A 104 41.77 -4.86 -2.95
N LYS A 105 41.99 -5.50 -4.11
CA LYS A 105 41.38 -5.12 -5.38
C LYS A 105 39.87 -5.39 -5.38
N GLU A 106 39.44 -6.53 -4.86
CA GLU A 106 38.03 -6.89 -4.72
C GLU A 106 37.32 -5.97 -3.71
N LEU A 107 37.94 -5.71 -2.57
CA LEU A 107 37.41 -4.79 -1.55
C LEU A 107 37.25 -3.37 -2.12
N SER A 108 38.24 -2.88 -2.87
CA SER A 108 38.16 -1.58 -3.54
C SER A 108 37.04 -1.54 -4.58
N ALA A 109 36.79 -2.63 -5.32
CA ALA A 109 35.67 -2.71 -6.25
C ALA A 109 34.31 -2.67 -5.54
N VAL A 110 34.18 -3.37 -4.40
CA VAL A 110 32.97 -3.35 -3.55
C VAL A 110 32.73 -1.96 -2.97
N GLU A 111 33.76 -1.30 -2.44
CA GLU A 111 33.69 0.07 -1.92
C GLU A 111 33.37 1.10 -3.02
N SER A 112 33.81 0.85 -4.25
CA SER A 112 33.52 1.71 -5.41
C SER A 112 32.08 1.56 -5.91
N GLY A 113 31.52 0.35 -5.84
CA GLY A 113 30.13 0.08 -6.20
C GLY A 113 29.13 0.65 -5.18
N LEU A 114 29.55 0.82 -3.92
CA LEU A 114 28.73 1.36 -2.84
C LEU A 114 28.84 2.88 -2.76
N SER A 115 28.30 3.56 -3.77
CA SER A 115 28.14 5.03 -3.80
C SER A 115 27.33 5.57 -2.61
N LEU A 116 26.54 4.73 -1.94
CA LEU A 116 25.77 5.03 -0.72
C LEU A 116 26.64 5.26 0.53
N LEU A 117 27.86 4.69 0.61
CA LEU A 117 28.79 5.01 1.72
C LEU A 117 29.39 6.42 1.61
N ARG A 118 29.24 7.09 0.45
CA ARG A 118 29.80 8.44 0.21
C ARG A 118 28.87 9.58 0.62
N LYS A 119 27.57 9.31 0.82
CA LYS A 119 26.62 10.29 1.33
C LYS A 119 26.12 9.82 2.69
N PRO A 120 26.46 10.51 3.79
CA PRO A 120 25.73 10.27 5.03
C PRO A 120 24.25 10.54 4.73
N LEU A 121 23.40 9.55 4.97
CA LEU A 121 21.97 9.80 5.07
C LEU A 121 21.83 10.86 6.15
N GLY A 122 21.31 12.03 5.77
CA GLY A 122 21.12 13.13 6.70
C GLY A 122 20.35 12.58 7.87
N THR A 123 21.02 12.46 9.02
CA THR A 123 20.37 12.16 10.28
C THR A 123 19.43 13.32 10.54
N ASN A 124 18.17 13.19 10.11
CA ASN A 124 17.09 13.98 10.64
C ASN A 124 17.00 13.59 12.11
N VAL A 125 17.76 14.31 12.93
CA VAL A 125 17.57 14.38 14.37
C VAL A 125 16.13 14.87 14.53
N ILE A 126 15.22 13.94 14.82
CA ILE A 126 13.92 14.29 15.34
C ILE A 126 14.21 14.92 16.70
N HIS A 127 14.35 16.25 16.74
CA HIS A 127 14.28 17.01 17.98
C HIS A 127 12.85 16.87 18.52
N GLY A 128 12.58 15.73 19.16
CA GLY A 128 11.44 15.56 20.03
C GLY A 128 11.62 16.46 21.25
N GLY A 129 11.17 17.71 21.12
CA GLY A 129 10.96 18.59 22.25
C GLY A 129 9.84 18.03 23.11
N PHE A 130 10.19 17.27 24.14
CA PHE A 130 9.32 17.13 25.31
C PHE A 130 9.50 18.37 26.17
N GLY A 131 8.61 19.34 25.98
CA GLY A 131 8.40 20.41 26.95
C GLY A 131 7.73 19.84 28.20
N GLY A 132 8.41 19.96 29.33
CA GLY A 132 7.84 19.91 30.67
C GLY A 132 7.86 21.31 31.28
#